data_AF-A0A9W6MVL1-F1
#
_entry.id   AF-A0A9W6MVL1-F1
#
_cell.length_a   1.000
_cell.length_b   1.000
_cell.length_c   1.000
_cell.angle_alpha   90.00
_cell.angle_beta   90.00
_cell.angle_gamma   90.00
#
_symmetry.space_group_name_H-M   'P 1'
#
loop_
_entity.id
_entity.type
_entity.pdbx_description
1 polymer ?
#
loop_
_entity_poly.entity_id
_entity_poly.type
_entity_poly.pdbx_seq_one_letter_code
_entity_poly.pdbx_strand_id
1 'polypeptide(L)'
;MSRLTARKRGYGAKWERARLGFLRDHPFCVACASENRRRLATVVDHKRPHRGDQRLFWDPTNWQALCAEHHDRDKQQAETWGYSNRVGPDGLPTDPRHPFNRGEPNVDDVFPPKGRGVSESGPMGAGPAWALATELVSDRGRC
;
A
#
# COMPACT_ATOMS: atom_id res chain seq x y z
N MET A 1 -1.54 16.85 24.31
CA MET A 1 -0.90 15.54 24.55
C MET A 1 0.60 15.64 24.25
N SER A 2 1.45 15.30 25.21
CA SER A 2 2.92 15.37 25.05
C SER A 2 3.42 14.26 24.12
N ARG A 3 4.19 14.63 23.09
CA ARG A 3 4.78 13.69 22.14
C ARG A 3 5.89 12.90 22.85
N LEU A 4 5.82 11.58 22.84
CA LEU A 4 6.86 10.73 23.42
C LEU A 4 8.25 11.05 22.82
N THR A 5 9.28 11.01 23.67
CA THR A 5 10.67 11.21 23.22
C THR A 5 11.05 10.17 22.16
N ALA A 6 11.98 10.51 21.24
CA ALA A 6 12.40 9.63 20.15
C ALA A 6 12.80 8.22 20.66
N ARG A 7 13.54 8.17 21.78
CA ARG A 7 13.93 6.94 22.44
C ARG A 7 12.74 6.10 22.92
N LYS A 8 11.71 6.73 23.52
CA LYS A 8 10.48 6.04 23.94
C LYS A 8 9.65 5.54 22.75
N ARG A 9 9.82 6.14 21.56
CA ARG A 9 9.16 5.69 20.32
C ARG A 9 9.88 4.53 19.61
N GLY A 10 11.06 4.12 20.10
CA GLY A 10 11.87 3.04 19.51
C GLY A 10 13.14 3.52 18.80
N TYR A 11 13.30 4.83 18.58
CA TYR A 11 14.48 5.42 17.93
C TYR A 11 15.61 5.63 18.95
N GLY A 12 16.37 4.58 19.25
CA GLY A 12 17.52 4.61 20.15
C GLY A 12 18.68 3.73 19.66
N ALA A 13 19.67 3.45 20.52
CA ALA A 13 20.88 2.71 20.13
C ALA A 13 20.61 1.31 19.53
N LYS A 14 19.53 0.63 19.94
CA LYS A 14 19.10 -0.64 19.33
C LYS A 14 18.70 -0.43 17.87
N TRP A 15 17.94 0.63 17.59
CA TRP A 15 17.51 0.98 16.25
C TRP A 15 18.70 1.36 15.38
N GLU A 16 19.63 2.16 15.91
CA GLU A 16 20.82 2.55 15.14
C GLU A 16 21.65 1.34 14.70
N ARG A 17 21.88 0.37 15.60
CA ARG A 17 22.57 -0.88 15.23
C ARG A 17 21.82 -1.67 14.16
N ALA A 18 20.51 -1.80 14.29
CA ALA A 18 19.69 -2.52 13.31
C ALA A 18 19.69 -1.82 11.95
N ARG A 19 19.55 -0.49 11.94
CA ARG A 19 19.62 0.37 10.77
C ARG A 19 20.96 0.21 10.03
N LEU A 20 22.07 0.27 10.75
CA LEU A 20 23.40 0.07 10.16
C LEU A 20 23.62 -1.35 9.64
N GLY A 21 23.03 -2.36 10.27
CA GLY A 21 22.98 -3.73 9.71
C GLY A 21 22.24 -3.76 8.38
N PHE A 22 21.00 -3.28 8.38
CA PHE A 22 20.16 -3.28 7.20
C PHE A 22 20.76 -2.50 6.02
N LEU A 23 21.38 -1.33 6.27
CA LEU A 23 22.02 -0.55 5.20
C LEU A 23 23.28 -1.21 4.64
N ARG A 24 23.96 -2.08 5.40
CA ARG A 24 25.09 -2.87 4.87
C ARG A 24 24.60 -3.95 3.92
N ASP A 25 23.49 -4.61 4.26
CA ASP A 25 22.90 -5.67 3.44
C ASP A 25 22.10 -5.11 2.24
N HIS A 26 21.57 -3.89 2.38
CA HIS A 26 20.79 -3.16 1.37
C HIS A 26 21.41 -1.79 1.07
N PRO A 27 22.58 -1.74 0.40
CA PRO A 27 23.35 -0.51 0.23
C PRO A 27 22.74 0.48 -0.77
N PHE A 28 21.79 0.05 -1.60
CA PHE A 28 21.22 0.88 -2.66
C PHE A 28 19.77 1.26 -2.39
N CYS A 29 19.41 2.46 -2.85
CA CYS A 29 18.05 2.98 -2.80
C CYS A 29 17.12 2.14 -3.68
N VAL A 30 16.10 1.53 -3.08
CA VAL A 30 15.12 0.70 -3.83
C VAL A 30 14.31 1.51 -4.83
N ALA A 31 14.02 2.77 -4.49
CA ALA A 31 13.34 3.72 -5.35
C ALA A 31 14.18 4.08 -6.59
N CYS A 32 15.46 4.40 -6.40
CA CYS A 32 16.37 4.63 -7.53
C CYS A 32 16.46 3.41 -8.44
N ALA A 33 16.53 2.20 -7.86
CA ALA A 33 16.62 0.97 -8.65
C ALA A 33 15.40 0.78 -9.58
N SER A 34 14.19 1.12 -9.11
CA SER A 34 12.97 1.09 -9.95
C SER A 34 12.99 2.09 -11.11
N GLU A 35 13.79 3.14 -10.99
CA GLU A 35 13.99 4.18 -12.02
C GLU A 35 15.22 3.89 -12.90
N ASN A 36 15.77 2.67 -12.81
CA ASN A 36 17.02 2.28 -13.48
C ASN A 36 18.22 3.16 -13.11
N ARG A 37 18.20 3.77 -11.91
CA ARG A 37 19.29 4.57 -11.33
C ARG A 37 19.96 3.80 -10.18
N ARG A 38 21.25 3.99 -9.98
CA ARG A 38 21.98 3.37 -8.85
C ARG A 38 22.54 4.45 -7.93
N ARG A 39 21.94 4.57 -6.74
CA ARG A 39 22.35 5.52 -5.69
C ARG A 39 22.39 4.82 -4.34
N LEU A 40 23.36 5.19 -3.50
CA LEU A 40 23.47 4.66 -2.15
C LEU A 40 22.27 5.06 -1.30
N ALA A 41 21.79 4.12 -0.50
CA ALA A 41 20.81 4.38 0.54
C ALA A 41 21.50 4.99 1.77
N THR A 42 20.87 6.01 2.34
CA THR A 42 21.35 6.70 3.54
C THR A 42 20.36 6.58 4.69
N VAL A 43 19.13 6.15 4.43
CA VAL A 43 18.07 6.07 5.42
C VAL A 43 17.28 4.77 5.26
N VAL A 44 16.74 4.29 6.39
CA VAL A 44 15.85 3.15 6.44
C VAL A 44 14.47 3.68 6.77
N ASP A 45 13.52 3.40 5.89
CA ASP A 45 12.12 3.81 6.03
C ASP A 45 11.22 2.61 6.30
N HIS A 46 10.12 2.84 7.02
CA HIS A 46 9.06 1.85 7.17
C HIS A 46 8.06 1.99 6.01
N LYS A 47 7.97 0.96 5.15
CA LYS A 47 7.03 0.89 4.00
C LYS A 47 5.60 1.21 4.45
N ARG A 48 5.16 0.54 5.52
CA ARG A 48 3.91 0.84 6.23
C ARG A 48 4.21 1.64 7.50
N PRO A 49 3.62 2.83 7.68
CA PRO A 49 3.79 3.61 8.91
C PRO A 49 3.38 2.80 10.15
N HIS A 50 4.27 2.69 11.11
CA HIS A 50 4.06 1.83 12.28
C HIS A 50 3.04 2.40 13.30
N ARG A 51 2.80 3.73 13.32
CA ARG A 51 1.83 4.43 14.20
C ARG A 51 1.91 4.06 15.70
N GLY A 52 3.08 3.62 16.17
CA GLY A 52 3.31 3.18 17.55
C GLY A 52 3.33 1.66 17.76
N ASP A 53 2.90 0.87 16.79
CA ASP A 53 3.02 -0.60 16.81
C ASP A 53 4.50 -1.00 16.74
N GLN A 54 5.00 -1.57 17.84
CA GLN A 54 6.39 -2.00 17.95
C GLN A 54 6.69 -3.25 17.11
N ARG A 55 5.70 -4.12 16.88
CA ARG A 55 5.90 -5.30 16.04
C ARG A 55 6.15 -4.89 14.60
N LEU A 56 5.35 -3.95 14.10
CA LEU A 56 5.52 -3.38 12.75
C LEU A 56 6.77 -2.50 12.63
N PHE A 57 7.21 -1.87 13.73
CA PHE A 57 8.45 -1.10 13.78
C PHE A 57 9.70 -1.98 13.63
N TRP A 58 9.72 -3.14 14.31
CA TRP A 58 10.86 -4.05 14.34
C TRP A 58 10.84 -5.13 13.26
N ASP A 59 9.84 -5.13 12.38
CA ASP A 59 9.72 -6.06 11.25
C ASP A 59 10.64 -5.63 10.10
N PRO A 60 11.74 -6.37 9.80
CA PRO A 60 12.67 -6.01 8.73
C PRO A 60 12.02 -6.10 7.34
N THR A 61 10.96 -6.90 7.17
CA THR A 61 10.24 -7.00 5.89
C THR A 61 9.47 -5.71 5.57
N ASN A 62 9.12 -4.95 6.61
CA ASN A 62 8.53 -3.64 6.51
C ASN A 62 9.56 -2.51 6.32
N TRP A 63 10.87 -2.81 6.31
CA TRP A 63 11.91 -1.81 6.07
C TRP A 63 12.25 -1.69 4.58
N GLN A 64 12.65 -0.50 4.16
CA GLN A 64 13.20 -0.22 2.84
C GLN A 64 14.37 0.75 2.92
N ALA A 65 15.39 0.51 2.10
CA ALA A 65 16.57 1.35 2.01
C ALA A 65 16.34 2.45 0.96
N LEU A 66 16.42 3.72 1.38
CA LEU A 66 16.19 4.88 0.52
C LEU A 66 17.36 5.86 0.59
N CYS A 67 17.52 6.65 -0.47
CA CYS A 67 18.35 7.85 -0.42
C CYS A 67 17.58 9.00 0.23
N ALA A 68 18.29 10.01 0.76
CA ALA A 68 17.67 11.17 1.39
C ALA A 68 16.65 11.87 0.49
N GLU A 69 16.94 12.01 -0.81
CA GLU A 69 16.03 12.67 -1.77
C GLU A 69 14.68 11.96 -1.89
N HIS A 70 14.67 10.64 -2.10
CA HIS A 70 13.44 9.87 -2.21
C HIS A 70 12.69 9.77 -0.88
N HIS A 71 13.43 9.68 0.23
CA HIS A 71 12.82 9.69 1.54
C HIS A 71 12.10 11.00 1.83
N ASP A 72 12.75 12.13 1.57
CA ASP A 72 12.21 13.45 1.93
C ASP A 72 11.14 13.90 0.95
N ARG A 73 11.27 13.59 -0.35
CA ARG A 73 10.33 14.03 -1.40
C ARG A 73 9.10 13.12 -1.49
N ASP A 74 9.30 11.84 -1.74
CA ASP A 74 8.21 10.95 -2.13
C ASP A 74 7.32 10.60 -0.94
N LYS A 75 7.90 10.47 0.26
CA LYS A 75 7.14 10.21 1.47
C LYS A 75 6.25 11.39 1.82
N GLN A 76 6.80 12.60 1.86
CA GLN A 76 6.03 13.80 2.18
C GLN A 76 4.91 14.03 1.17
N GLN A 77 5.19 13.83 -0.12
CA GLN A 77 4.16 13.92 -1.15
C GLN A 77 3.07 12.86 -0.94
N ALA A 78 3.43 11.59 -0.78
CA ALA A 78 2.48 10.51 -0.62
C ALA A 78 1.62 10.66 0.65
N GLU A 79 2.19 11.19 1.73
CA GLU A 79 1.46 11.51 2.95
C GLU A 79 0.48 12.67 2.76
N THR A 80 0.85 13.68 1.96
CA THR A 80 0.00 14.85 1.70
C THR A 80 -1.15 14.50 0.73
N TRP A 81 -0.86 13.74 -0.33
CA TRP A 81 -1.79 13.53 -1.44
C TRP A 81 -2.55 12.20 -1.33
N GLY A 82 -2.08 11.29 -0.47
CA GLY A 82 -2.65 9.96 -0.29
C GLY A 82 -2.28 8.98 -1.41
N TYR A 83 -1.51 9.39 -2.41
CA TYR A 83 -0.99 8.58 -3.51
C TYR A 83 0.40 9.06 -3.92
N SER A 84 1.20 8.19 -4.55
CA SER A 84 2.52 8.54 -5.08
C SER A 84 2.43 9.05 -6.52
N ASN A 85 3.20 10.10 -6.83
CA ASN A 85 3.43 10.60 -8.20
C ASN A 85 4.69 9.98 -8.82
N ARG A 86 5.17 8.84 -8.32
CA ARG A 86 6.30 8.14 -8.92
C ARG A 86 5.92 7.71 -10.34
N VAL A 87 6.74 8.09 -11.31
CA VAL A 87 6.57 7.76 -12.73
C VAL A 87 7.46 6.57 -13.08
N GLY A 88 6.91 5.60 -13.81
CA GLY A 88 7.57 4.38 -14.23
C GLY A 88 8.42 4.55 -15.48
N PRO A 89 9.09 3.48 -15.95
CA PRO A 89 9.88 3.49 -17.19
C PRO A 89 9.04 3.78 -18.45
N ASP A 90 7.74 3.49 -18.37
CA ASP A 90 6.72 3.76 -19.38
C ASP A 90 6.29 5.24 -19.44
N GLY A 91 6.80 6.08 -18.52
CA GLY A 91 6.41 7.49 -18.42
C GLY A 91 5.04 7.70 -17.75
N LEU A 92 4.44 6.67 -17.18
CA LEU A 92 3.14 6.75 -16.52
C LEU A 92 3.28 6.70 -14.99
N PRO A 93 2.38 7.34 -14.22
CA PRO A 93 2.32 7.17 -12.77
C PRO A 93 2.20 5.69 -12.38
N THR A 94 2.91 5.26 -11.35
CA THR A 94 2.98 3.84 -10.93
C THR A 94 1.98 3.49 -9.82
N ASP A 95 1.48 4.46 -9.05
CA ASP A 95 0.50 4.20 -7.99
C ASP A 95 -0.90 4.03 -8.61
N PRO A 96 -1.58 2.90 -8.40
CA PRO A 96 -2.96 2.71 -8.89
C PRO A 96 -3.94 3.77 -8.36
N ARG A 97 -3.63 4.37 -7.21
CA ARG A 97 -4.45 5.42 -6.60
C ARG A 97 -4.12 6.80 -7.14
N HIS A 98 -3.15 6.96 -8.05
CA HIS A 98 -2.88 8.24 -8.70
C HIS A 98 -4.07 8.64 -9.59
N PRO A 99 -4.54 9.91 -9.62
CA PRO A 99 -5.71 10.32 -10.40
C PRO A 99 -5.71 9.88 -11.87
N PHE A 100 -4.54 9.82 -12.49
CA PHE A 100 -4.36 9.28 -13.85
C PHE A 100 -4.71 7.79 -13.99
N ASN A 101 -4.48 6.99 -12.94
CA ASN A 101 -4.68 5.53 -12.91
C ASN A 101 -6.00 5.12 -12.24
N ARG A 102 -6.60 6.02 -11.47
CA ARG A 102 -7.95 5.84 -10.94
C ARG A 102 -8.87 5.86 -12.16
N GLY A 103 -9.35 4.69 -12.60
CA GLY A 103 -10.39 4.63 -13.63
C GLY A 103 -11.49 5.63 -13.29
N GLU A 104 -12.04 6.29 -14.31
CA GLU A 104 -13.11 7.29 -14.16
C GLU A 104 -14.09 6.78 -13.09
N PRO A 105 -14.40 7.56 -12.03
CA PRO A 105 -15.50 7.19 -11.15
C PRO A 105 -16.71 6.91 -12.02
N ASN A 106 -17.45 5.83 -11.73
CA ASN A 106 -18.58 5.46 -12.57
C ASN A 106 -19.47 6.70 -12.71
N VAL A 107 -19.78 7.08 -13.96
CA VAL A 107 -20.56 8.29 -14.26
C VAL A 107 -21.89 8.28 -13.51
N ASP A 108 -22.42 7.08 -13.23
CA ASP A 108 -23.63 6.88 -12.45
C ASP A 108 -23.48 7.27 -10.95
N ASP A 109 -22.27 7.24 -10.39
CA ASP A 109 -21.99 7.63 -9.00
C ASP A 109 -21.80 9.15 -8.85
N VAL A 110 -21.30 9.81 -9.90
CA VAL A 110 -21.01 11.26 -9.92
C VAL A 110 -22.22 12.06 -10.40
N PHE A 111 -22.99 11.49 -11.33
CA PHE A 111 -24.18 12.08 -11.91
C PHE A 111 -25.29 11.01 -11.89
N PRO A 112 -25.96 10.79 -10.73
CA PRO A 112 -27.09 9.88 -10.69
C PRO A 112 -28.07 10.30 -11.80
N PRO A 113 -28.49 9.39 -12.69
CA PRO A 113 -29.34 9.75 -13.80
C PRO A 113 -30.57 10.46 -13.25
N LYS A 114 -30.75 11.74 -13.62
CA LYS A 114 -31.99 12.47 -13.33
C LYS A 114 -33.11 11.63 -13.92
N GLY A 115 -33.94 11.06 -13.04
CA GLY A 115 -34.89 10.02 -13.37
C GLY A 115 -35.56 10.26 -14.72
N ARG A 116 -35.21 9.43 -15.71
CA ARG A 116 -36.18 9.07 -16.73
C ARG A 116 -37.04 8.00 -16.08
N GLY A 117 -38.32 8.31 -15.94
CA GLY A 117 -39.32 7.44 -15.35
C GLY A 117 -39.15 6.01 -15.87
N VAL A 118 -39.10 5.08 -14.93
CA VAL A 118 -39.26 3.66 -15.19
C VAL A 118 -40.56 3.46 -15.96
N SER A 119 -40.48 3.00 -17.20
CA SER A 119 -41.55 2.19 -17.76
C SER A 119 -41.14 0.74 -17.49
N GLU A 120 -41.82 0.13 -16.53
CA GLU A 120 -41.71 -1.29 -16.21
C GLU A 120 -41.83 -2.13 -17.49
N SER A 121 -40.82 -2.98 -17.71
CA SER A 121 -41.00 -4.25 -18.41
C SER A 121 -39.82 -5.16 -18.05
N GLY A 122 -40.02 -5.97 -16.99
CA GLY A 122 -39.28 -7.23 -16.87
C GLY A 122 -39.62 -8.15 -18.05
N PRO A 123 -38.83 -9.22 -18.29
CA PRO A 123 -38.88 -10.33 -17.34
C PRO A 123 -37.54 -11.03 -17.02
N MET A 124 -37.53 -11.60 -15.81
CA MET A 124 -37.05 -12.95 -15.45
C MET A 124 -35.56 -13.30 -15.66
N GLY A 125 -34.81 -13.22 -14.56
CA GLY A 125 -34.15 -14.40 -13.97
C GLY A 125 -32.80 -14.87 -14.55
N ALA A 126 -31.73 -14.66 -13.78
CA ALA A 126 -30.74 -15.70 -13.44
C ALA A 126 -29.78 -15.12 -12.38
N GLY A 127 -29.75 -15.74 -11.20
CA GLY A 127 -28.82 -15.36 -10.11
C GLY A 127 -27.37 -15.78 -10.41
N PRO A 128 -26.38 -15.18 -9.70
CA PRO A 128 -24.98 -15.44 -9.97
C PRO A 128 -24.51 -16.77 -9.37
N ALA A 129 -23.82 -17.56 -10.20
CA ALA A 129 -23.08 -18.74 -9.80
C ALA A 129 -21.72 -18.33 -9.20
N TRP A 130 -21.65 -18.20 -7.87
CA TRP A 130 -20.44 -18.50 -7.07
C TRP A 130 -20.69 -18.36 -5.55
N ALA A 131 -21.79 -18.87 -5.01
CA ALA A 131 -21.94 -18.98 -3.57
C ALA A 131 -21.31 -20.30 -3.05
N LEU A 132 -20.09 -20.15 -2.52
CA LEU A 132 -19.56 -20.79 -1.32
C LEU A 132 -19.64 -22.32 -1.18
N ALA A 133 -18.46 -22.95 -1.25
CA ALA A 133 -18.16 -24.15 -0.50
C ALA A 133 -18.13 -23.85 1.00
N THR A 134 -18.89 -24.58 1.82
CA THR A 134 -18.47 -24.99 3.17
C THR A 134 -19.38 -26.10 3.72
N GLU A 135 -18.73 -27.10 4.34
CA GLU A 135 -19.22 -27.93 5.47
C GLU A 135 -20.32 -28.97 5.18
N LEU A 136 -20.41 -30.13 5.83
CA LEU A 136 -19.54 -31.04 6.59
C LEU A 136 -20.47 -32.21 7.00
N VAL A 137 -19.87 -33.36 7.32
CA VAL A 137 -20.40 -34.42 8.21
C VAL A 137 -21.42 -35.46 7.69
N SER A 138 -21.05 -36.70 8.03
CA SER A 138 -21.88 -37.90 8.28
C SER A 138 -22.39 -38.65 7.06
N ASP A 139 -22.47 -39.97 7.03
CA ASP A 139 -22.13 -41.09 7.92
C ASP A 139 -22.66 -42.32 7.15
N ARG A 140 -22.13 -43.52 7.42
CA ARG A 140 -22.64 -44.85 7.00
C ARG A 140 -22.49 -45.14 5.50
N GLY A 141 -21.61 -46.02 5.04
CA GLY A 141 -21.40 -47.38 5.51
C GLY A 141 -22.44 -48.32 4.93
N ARG A 142 -22.12 -49.02 3.81
CA ARG A 142 -22.34 -50.47 3.63
C ARG A 142 -21.92 -50.96 2.24
N CYS A 143 -21.31 -52.15 2.28
CA CYS A 143 -21.07 -53.14 1.22
C CYS A 143 -19.97 -52.81 0.21
#